data_AF-A0A284RNR0-F1
#
_entry.id   AF-A0A284RNR0-F1
#
_cell.length_a   1.000
_cell.length_b   1.000
_cell.length_c   1.000
_cell.angle_alpha   90.00
_cell.angle_beta   90.00
_cell.angle_gamma   90.00
#
_symmetry.space_group_name_H-M   'P 1'
#
loop_
_entity.id
_entity.type
_entity.pdbx_description
1 polymer ?
#
loop_
_entity_poly.entity_id
_entity_poly.type
_entity_poly.pdbx_seq_one_letter_code
_entity_poly.pdbx_strand_id
1 'polypeptide(L)'
;MGAFNGQVKTTIAALIHDLVRPHSMSNAPPCRELLESCSEACNSRSLSLSSIIQDHNIEGHTAIYWAIINGPRFAEGESQVLTALLEFSQPLEDSTISELRWACLAKSDQPLFQHLQRKLNLNPRSKMDKMILSSDAEYDEVHLLETDPSANKFTVDIHVKQFQKRLVVGTIVYVEFIAKARMWRLQFYNRTKWSGDQSLYVKLTLMERSPSTNVAATLCIAEKTQQTGRPVNPPIHVTMNSYIAPYSGGVQTPLPDCLRYE
;
A
#
# COMPACT_ATOMS: atom_id res chain seq x y z
N MET A 1 26.65 -20.20 26.30
CA MET A 1 26.16 -20.17 24.91
C MET A 1 25.40 -18.88 24.55
N GLY A 2 24.67 -18.22 25.46
CA GLY A 2 23.90 -16.99 25.15
C GLY A 2 24.69 -15.77 24.67
N ALA A 3 25.88 -15.50 25.24
CA ALA A 3 26.67 -14.32 24.86
C ALA A 3 27.20 -14.34 23.42
N PHE A 4 27.53 -15.53 22.91
CA PHE A 4 28.10 -15.72 21.56
C PHE A 4 27.04 -15.64 20.44
N ASN A 5 25.79 -16.00 20.76
CA ASN A 5 24.65 -15.82 19.86
C ASN A 5 24.24 -14.34 19.75
N GLY A 6 24.35 -13.58 20.84
CA GLY A 6 24.16 -12.13 20.83
C GLY A 6 25.17 -11.40 19.94
N GLN A 7 26.43 -11.84 19.94
CA GLN A 7 27.46 -11.26 19.08
C GLN A 7 27.18 -11.48 17.59
N VAL A 8 26.75 -12.68 17.18
CA VAL A 8 26.40 -12.94 15.77
C VAL A 8 25.15 -12.17 15.35
N LYS A 9 24.12 -12.11 16.19
CA LYS A 9 22.94 -11.29 15.92
C LYS A 9 23.34 -9.83 15.69
N THR A 10 24.26 -9.31 16.50
CA THR A 10 24.77 -7.93 16.38
C THR A 10 25.55 -7.73 15.08
N THR A 11 26.42 -8.67 14.71
CA THR A 11 27.17 -8.60 13.44
C THR A 11 26.24 -8.63 12.24
N ILE A 12 25.25 -9.53 12.21
CA ILE A 12 24.29 -9.64 11.11
C ILE A 12 23.42 -8.39 11.04
N ALA A 13 22.94 -7.87 12.18
CA ALA A 13 22.19 -6.62 12.22
C ALA A 13 23.01 -5.43 11.69
N ALA A 14 24.31 -5.37 11.99
CA ALA A 14 25.20 -4.34 11.46
C ALA A 14 25.38 -4.45 9.94
N LEU A 15 25.54 -5.67 9.40
CA LEU A 15 25.62 -5.90 7.96
C LEU A 15 24.32 -5.51 7.24
N ILE A 16 23.16 -5.86 7.81
CA ILE A 16 21.85 -5.46 7.27
C ILE A 16 21.69 -3.93 7.34
N HIS A 17 22.13 -3.30 8.42
CA HIS A 17 22.12 -1.85 8.55
C HIS A 17 22.98 -1.18 7.47
N ASP A 18 24.19 -1.68 7.22
CA ASP A 18 25.05 -1.16 6.16
C ASP A 18 24.42 -1.32 4.77
N LEU A 19 23.65 -2.39 4.54
CA LEU A 19 22.95 -2.64 3.28
C LEU A 19 21.88 -1.58 2.98
N VAL A 20 21.15 -1.12 4.00
CA VAL A 20 20.02 -0.19 3.84
C VAL A 20 20.43 1.29 3.92
N ARG A 21 21.73 1.58 4.07
CA ARG A 21 22.23 2.96 4.04
C ARG A 21 22.11 3.56 2.63
N PRO A 22 21.84 4.89 2.51
CA PRO A 22 21.67 5.56 1.22
C PRO A 22 22.81 5.29 0.21
N HIS A 23 24.06 5.30 0.67
CA HIS A 23 25.24 5.09 -0.18
C HIS A 23 25.33 3.67 -0.75
N SER A 24 24.89 2.67 0.01
CA SER A 24 24.93 1.25 -0.37
C SER A 24 23.82 0.90 -1.37
N MET A 25 22.67 1.59 -1.27
CA MET A 25 21.53 1.39 -2.17
C MET A 25 21.82 1.84 -3.61
N SER A 26 22.73 2.80 -3.81
CA SER A 26 23.10 3.31 -5.14
C SER A 26 24.13 2.44 -5.87
N ASN A 27 24.93 1.66 -5.15
CA ASN A 27 26.05 0.88 -5.69
C ASN A 27 25.83 -0.64 -5.53
N ALA A 28 24.56 -1.05 -5.47
CA ALA A 28 24.08 -2.37 -5.01
C ALA A 28 25.12 -3.51 -5.19
N PRO A 29 25.88 -3.89 -4.13
CA PRO A 29 26.60 -5.16 -4.12
C PRO A 29 25.59 -6.32 -4.30
N PRO A 30 26.02 -7.57 -4.54
CA PRO A 30 25.12 -8.71 -4.61
C PRO A 30 24.47 -8.97 -3.23
N CYS A 31 23.43 -8.19 -2.93
CA CYS A 31 22.73 -8.15 -1.65
C CYS A 31 22.14 -9.51 -1.28
N ARG A 32 21.75 -10.28 -2.31
CA ARG A 32 21.27 -11.64 -2.17
C ARG A 32 22.34 -12.57 -1.61
N GLU A 33 23.55 -12.58 -2.17
CA GLU A 33 24.66 -13.43 -1.70
C GLU A 33 25.03 -13.12 -0.25
N LEU A 34 25.02 -11.83 0.13
CA LEU A 34 25.26 -11.42 1.51
C LEU A 34 24.18 -11.96 2.46
N LEU A 35 22.90 -11.84 2.08
CA LEU A 35 21.77 -12.34 2.88
C LEU A 35 21.75 -13.88 2.94
N GLU A 36 22.13 -14.57 1.87
CA GLU A 36 22.33 -16.03 1.84
C GLU A 36 23.41 -16.44 2.84
N SER A 37 24.56 -15.77 2.84
CA SER A 37 25.62 -15.99 3.83
C SER A 37 25.16 -15.72 5.26
N CYS A 38 24.39 -14.65 5.48
CA CYS A 38 23.80 -14.36 6.80
C CYS A 38 22.80 -15.43 7.22
N SER A 39 22.02 -15.97 6.28
CA SER A 39 21.05 -17.06 6.52
C SER A 39 21.76 -18.33 6.98
N GLU A 40 22.83 -18.72 6.28
CA GLU A 40 23.67 -19.86 6.66
C GLU A 40 24.30 -19.69 8.05
N ALA A 41 24.84 -18.50 8.33
CA ALA A 41 25.40 -18.16 9.63
C ALA A 41 24.35 -18.23 10.75
N CYS A 42 23.13 -17.75 10.50
CA CYS A 42 22.00 -17.85 11.41
C CYS A 42 21.59 -19.31 11.67
N ASN A 43 21.44 -20.10 10.61
CA ASN A 43 21.04 -21.51 10.69
C ASN A 43 22.03 -22.34 11.51
N SER A 44 23.33 -22.08 11.34
CA SER A 44 24.39 -22.77 12.11
C SER A 44 24.29 -22.55 13.63
N ARG A 45 23.54 -21.54 14.08
CA ARG A 45 23.41 -21.14 15.49
C ARG A 45 21.97 -21.10 16.00
N SER A 46 21.04 -21.69 15.24
CA SER A 46 19.62 -21.70 15.57
C SER A 46 19.02 -20.28 15.74
N LEU A 47 19.53 -19.32 14.98
CA LEU A 47 18.96 -17.98 14.86
C LEU A 47 18.08 -17.89 13.61
N SER A 48 17.08 -17.02 13.64
CA SER A 48 16.23 -16.73 12.49
C SER A 48 16.66 -15.42 11.84
N LEU A 49 17.15 -15.48 10.60
CA LEU A 49 17.45 -14.27 9.83
C LEU A 49 16.20 -13.40 9.65
N SER A 50 15.04 -14.04 9.44
CA SER A 50 13.75 -13.34 9.32
C SER A 50 13.45 -12.48 10.56
N SER A 51 13.65 -13.04 11.76
CA SER A 51 13.46 -12.27 13.01
C SER A 51 14.42 -11.08 13.10
N ILE A 52 15.68 -11.22 12.67
CA ILE A 52 16.66 -10.13 12.71
C ILE A 52 16.28 -9.00 11.73
N ILE A 53 15.78 -9.34 10.54
CA ILE A 53 15.34 -8.36 9.53
C ILE A 53 14.11 -7.58 10.01
N GLN A 54 13.21 -8.26 10.73
CA GLN A 54 11.95 -7.73 11.25
C GLN A 54 12.08 -7.07 12.64
N ASP A 55 13.25 -7.12 13.25
CA ASP A 55 13.54 -6.39 14.49
C ASP A 55 13.70 -4.88 14.22
N HIS A 56 13.28 -4.06 15.19
CA HIS A 56 13.39 -2.60 15.14
C HIS A 56 14.77 -2.10 15.61
N ASN A 57 15.82 -2.74 15.11
CA ASN A 57 17.21 -2.53 15.57
C ASN A 57 17.91 -1.36 14.88
N ILE A 58 17.30 -0.73 13.87
CA ILE A 58 17.91 0.35 13.09
C ILE A 58 17.12 1.64 13.36
N GLU A 59 17.63 2.45 14.29
CA GLU A 59 17.02 3.73 14.68
C GLU A 59 15.52 3.61 15.08
N GLY A 60 15.13 2.46 15.64
CA GLY A 60 13.75 2.18 16.04
C GLY A 60 12.83 1.69 14.92
N HIS A 61 13.36 1.39 13.74
CA HIS A 61 12.63 0.81 12.60
C HIS A 61 13.28 -0.48 12.10
N THR A 62 12.51 -1.24 11.32
CA THR A 62 12.98 -2.42 10.58
C THR A 62 13.91 -2.07 9.43
N ALA A 63 14.71 -3.04 9.00
CA ALA A 63 15.50 -2.92 7.78
C ALA A 63 14.63 -2.67 6.54
N ILE A 64 13.42 -3.26 6.50
CA ILE A 64 12.47 -3.08 5.40
C ILE A 64 12.00 -1.63 5.31
N TYR A 65 11.72 -0.97 6.45
CA TYR A 65 11.39 0.45 6.49
C TYR A 65 12.48 1.29 5.82
N TRP A 66 13.74 1.12 6.25
CA TRP A 66 14.86 1.89 5.71
C TRP A 66 15.16 1.57 4.24
N ALA A 67 14.99 0.31 3.81
CA ALA A 67 15.11 -0.07 2.41
C ALA A 67 14.09 0.66 1.52
N ILE A 68 12.88 0.90 2.04
CA ILE A 68 11.86 1.70 1.34
C ILE A 68 12.28 3.18 1.31
N ILE A 69 12.63 3.77 2.45
CA ILE A 69 12.97 5.20 2.55
C ILE A 69 14.20 5.55 1.69
N ASN A 70 15.27 4.77 1.82
CA ASN A 70 16.57 5.06 1.19
C ASN A 70 16.71 4.47 -0.22
N GLY A 71 15.82 3.56 -0.63
CA GLY A 71 15.84 2.99 -1.98
C GLY A 71 15.38 3.98 -3.06
N PRO A 72 15.51 3.62 -4.35
CA PRO A 72 14.93 4.39 -5.45
C PRO A 72 13.41 4.46 -5.35
N ARG A 73 12.78 5.45 -5.97
CA ARG A 73 11.32 5.41 -6.19
C ARG A 73 10.99 4.27 -7.14
N PHE A 74 9.81 3.67 -7.01
CA PHE A 74 9.46 2.54 -7.88
C PHE A 74 9.45 2.91 -9.38
N ALA A 75 9.14 4.17 -9.71
CA ALA A 75 9.21 4.69 -11.07
C ALA A 75 10.64 4.77 -11.64
N GLU A 76 11.66 4.82 -10.78
CA GLU A 76 13.08 4.87 -11.15
C GLU A 76 13.70 3.47 -11.28
N GLY A 77 13.07 2.46 -10.65
CA GLY A 77 13.48 1.06 -10.70
C GLY A 77 13.11 0.28 -9.44
N GLU A 78 13.00 -1.04 -9.56
CA GLU A 78 12.76 -1.91 -8.41
C GLU A 78 14.03 -2.07 -7.57
N SER A 79 13.90 -1.91 -6.25
CA SER A 79 15.02 -2.11 -5.33
C SER A 79 15.29 -3.60 -5.12
N GLN A 80 16.44 -4.08 -5.60
CA GLN A 80 16.90 -5.44 -5.36
C GLN A 80 17.07 -5.74 -3.87
N VAL A 81 17.54 -4.75 -3.10
CA VAL A 81 17.70 -4.86 -1.63
C VAL A 81 16.34 -5.06 -0.96
N LEU A 82 15.34 -4.24 -1.28
CA LEU A 82 13.99 -4.40 -0.74
C LEU A 82 13.42 -5.78 -1.10
N THR A 83 13.57 -6.21 -2.34
CA THR A 83 13.07 -7.52 -2.79
C THR A 83 13.76 -8.67 -2.06
N ALA A 84 15.08 -8.63 -1.90
CA ALA A 84 15.79 -9.66 -1.15
C ALA A 84 15.38 -9.66 0.34
N LEU A 85 15.30 -8.50 0.99
CA LEU A 85 14.86 -8.41 2.39
C LEU A 85 13.45 -8.97 2.58
N LEU A 86 12.52 -8.72 1.65
CA LEU A 86 11.16 -9.28 1.69
C LEU A 86 11.14 -10.80 1.50
N GLU A 87 12.04 -11.36 0.70
CA GLU A 87 12.18 -12.82 0.52
C GLU A 87 12.69 -13.51 1.80
N PHE A 88 13.73 -12.96 2.42
CA PHE A 88 14.34 -13.53 3.64
C PHE A 88 13.56 -13.25 4.93
N SER A 89 12.54 -12.40 4.88
CA SER A 89 11.69 -12.06 6.04
C SER A 89 10.37 -12.81 6.09
N GLN A 90 10.06 -13.71 5.15
CA GLN A 90 8.79 -14.45 5.21
C GLN A 90 8.75 -15.45 6.40
N PRO A 91 7.60 -15.59 7.09
CA PRO A 91 6.39 -14.77 6.98
C PRO A 91 6.54 -13.40 7.67
N LEU A 92 5.94 -12.37 7.07
CA LEU A 92 5.94 -11.03 7.66
C LEU A 92 5.02 -10.94 8.88
N GLU A 93 5.51 -10.29 9.93
CA GLU A 93 4.75 -9.92 11.12
C GLU A 93 3.85 -8.72 10.85
N ASP A 94 2.73 -8.63 11.57
CA ASP A 94 1.79 -7.50 11.46
C ASP A 94 2.45 -6.15 11.79
N SER A 95 3.42 -6.16 12.70
CA SER A 95 4.26 -5.00 13.06
C SER A 95 5.07 -4.53 11.85
N THR A 96 5.77 -5.45 11.17
CA THR A 96 6.54 -5.21 9.96
C THR A 96 5.66 -4.72 8.81
N ILE A 97 4.46 -5.29 8.64
CA ILE A 97 3.50 -4.83 7.63
C ILE A 97 3.08 -3.39 7.91
N SER A 98 2.82 -3.06 9.17
CA SER A 98 2.45 -1.70 9.60
C SER A 98 3.59 -0.70 9.34
N GLU A 99 4.83 -1.09 9.61
CA GLU A 99 6.01 -0.27 9.29
C GLU A 99 6.22 -0.11 7.78
N LEU A 100 6.03 -1.16 6.99
CA LEU A 100 6.11 -1.09 5.53
C LEU A 100 5.10 -0.08 4.98
N ARG A 101 3.84 -0.15 5.45
CA ARG A 101 2.79 0.81 5.07
C ARG A 101 3.18 2.23 5.45
N TRP A 102 3.79 2.40 6.62
CA TRP A 102 4.28 3.70 7.07
C TRP A 102 5.47 4.21 6.23
N ALA A 103 6.41 3.35 5.87
CA ALA A 103 7.54 3.72 5.03
C ALA A 103 7.06 4.20 3.65
N CYS A 104 6.10 3.49 3.05
CA CYS A 104 5.45 3.91 1.81
C CYS A 104 4.76 5.28 1.95
N LEU A 105 4.07 5.51 3.07
CA LEU A 105 3.42 6.78 3.38
C LEU A 105 4.43 7.93 3.51
N ALA A 106 5.51 7.71 4.26
CA ALA A 106 6.57 8.70 4.47
C ALA A 106 7.29 9.06 3.18
N LYS A 107 7.54 8.07 2.30
CA LYS A 107 8.10 8.30 0.96
C LYS A 107 7.10 8.92 -0.02
N SER A 108 5.80 8.78 0.27
CA SER A 108 4.70 9.15 -0.61
C SER A 108 4.77 8.50 -2.01
N ASP A 109 5.22 7.24 -2.08
CA ASP A 109 5.40 6.47 -3.32
C ASP A 109 4.22 5.51 -3.55
N GLN A 110 3.20 6.01 -4.26
CA GLN A 110 1.99 5.25 -4.56
C GLN A 110 2.25 4.01 -5.45
N PRO A 111 3.05 4.09 -6.55
CA PRO A 111 3.37 2.91 -7.34
C PRO A 111 4.04 1.80 -6.52
N LEU A 112 4.98 2.15 -5.63
CA LEU A 112 5.61 1.20 -4.72
C LEU A 112 4.58 0.55 -3.78
N PHE A 113 3.74 1.37 -3.15
CA PHE A 113 2.70 0.89 -2.23
C PHE A 113 1.77 -0.12 -2.91
N GLN A 114 1.32 0.20 -4.12
CA GLN A 114 0.45 -0.68 -4.88
C GLN A 114 1.17 -1.97 -5.32
N HIS A 115 2.44 -1.89 -5.72
CA HIS A 115 3.24 -3.08 -6.04
C HIS A 115 3.35 -4.01 -4.81
N LEU A 116 3.67 -3.45 -3.63
CA LEU A 116 3.81 -4.22 -2.40
C LEU A 116 2.47 -4.81 -1.93
N GLN A 117 1.35 -4.08 -2.07
CA GLN A 117 0.03 -4.61 -1.79
C GLN A 117 -0.29 -5.87 -2.60
N ARG A 118 0.12 -5.90 -3.88
CA ARG A 118 -0.06 -7.06 -4.76
C ARG A 118 0.88 -8.20 -4.37
N LYS A 119 2.17 -7.90 -4.20
CA LYS A 119 3.22 -8.90 -3.92
C LYS A 119 3.00 -9.61 -2.58
N LEU A 120 2.58 -8.87 -1.56
CA LEU A 120 2.44 -9.37 -0.19
C LEU A 120 0.97 -9.63 0.20
N ASN A 121 0.02 -9.40 -0.72
CA ASN A 121 -1.42 -9.53 -0.47
C ASN A 121 -1.87 -8.76 0.80
N LEU A 122 -1.37 -7.53 0.98
CA LEU A 122 -1.61 -6.71 2.19
C LEU A 122 -3.07 -6.30 2.38
N ASN A 123 -3.85 -6.33 1.31
CA ASN A 123 -5.30 -6.15 1.33
C ASN A 123 -5.96 -7.45 0.85
N PRO A 124 -6.03 -8.47 1.72
CA PRO A 124 -6.58 -9.75 1.34
C PRO A 124 -8.02 -9.58 0.89
N ARG A 125 -8.27 -9.91 -0.37
CA ARG A 125 -9.60 -9.94 -0.96
C ARG A 125 -10.53 -10.85 -0.18
N SER A 126 -11.81 -10.48 -0.08
CA SER A 126 -12.82 -11.36 0.51
C SER A 126 -12.87 -12.68 -0.27
N LYS A 127 -13.29 -13.78 0.38
CA LYS A 127 -13.47 -15.08 -0.31
C LYS A 127 -14.36 -14.95 -1.54
N MET A 128 -15.36 -14.06 -1.48
CA MET A 128 -16.26 -13.77 -2.59
C MET A 128 -15.56 -13.03 -3.73
N ASP A 129 -14.74 -12.01 -3.43
CA ASP A 129 -13.95 -11.32 -4.44
C ASP A 129 -13.00 -12.28 -5.17
N LYS A 130 -12.36 -13.20 -4.44
CA LYS A 130 -11.49 -14.24 -5.03
C LYS A 130 -12.23 -15.20 -5.96
N MET A 131 -13.52 -15.43 -5.73
CA MET A 131 -14.35 -16.27 -6.62
C MET A 131 -14.80 -15.52 -7.88
N ILE A 132 -15.03 -14.21 -7.76
CA ILE A 132 -15.48 -13.34 -8.86
C ILE A 132 -14.32 -13.01 -9.80
N LEU A 133 -13.16 -12.74 -9.22
CA LEU A 133 -11.94 -12.38 -9.93
C LEU A 133 -11.25 -13.69 -10.29
N SER A 134 -11.49 -14.15 -11.51
CA SER A 134 -11.13 -15.50 -11.97
C SER A 134 -9.62 -15.78 -12.03
N SER A 135 -8.78 -14.78 -11.69
CA SER A 135 -7.34 -14.95 -11.47
C SER A 135 -6.80 -13.89 -10.51
N ASP A 136 -5.69 -14.23 -9.83
CA ASP A 136 -4.92 -13.27 -9.02
C ASP A 136 -4.27 -12.16 -9.86
N ALA A 137 -4.27 -12.24 -11.19
CA ALA A 137 -3.72 -11.19 -12.06
C ALA A 137 -4.63 -9.96 -12.21
N GLU A 138 -5.90 -10.04 -11.77
CA GLU A 138 -6.88 -8.96 -11.90
C GLU A 138 -6.86 -8.02 -10.68
N TYR A 139 -5.73 -7.38 -10.37
CA TYR A 139 -5.68 -6.36 -9.31
C TYR A 139 -6.33 -5.04 -9.72
N ASP A 140 -6.86 -4.29 -8.74
CA ASP A 140 -7.37 -2.95 -8.96
C ASP A 140 -6.21 -1.97 -9.21
N GLU A 141 -6.40 -1.05 -10.15
CA GLU A 141 -5.36 -0.08 -10.51
C GLU A 141 -5.66 1.30 -9.94
N VAL A 142 -4.65 1.95 -9.35
CA VAL A 142 -4.77 3.31 -8.83
C VAL A 142 -3.61 4.15 -9.33
N HIS A 143 -3.92 5.16 -10.12
CA HIS A 143 -2.99 6.09 -10.74
C HIS A 143 -3.21 7.48 -10.18
N LEU A 144 -2.17 8.09 -9.61
CA LEU A 144 -2.20 9.52 -9.32
C LEU A 144 -2.00 10.28 -10.61
N LEU A 145 -2.97 11.11 -10.99
CA LEU A 145 -2.78 12.03 -12.10
C LEU A 145 -1.87 13.17 -11.65
N GLU A 146 -1.15 13.76 -12.60
CA GLU A 146 -0.18 14.82 -12.32
C GLU A 146 -0.78 15.91 -11.45
N THR A 147 -0.17 16.10 -10.29
CA THR A 147 -0.61 17.05 -9.29
C THR A 147 0.53 17.98 -9.02
N ASP A 148 0.28 19.28 -9.24
CA ASP A 148 1.19 20.33 -8.84
C ASP A 148 1.64 20.06 -7.38
N PRO A 149 2.95 19.82 -7.13
CA PRO A 149 3.45 19.49 -5.81
C PRO A 149 3.08 20.56 -4.78
N SER A 150 3.04 21.83 -5.20
CA SER A 150 2.74 23.00 -4.37
C SER A 150 1.24 23.19 -4.13
N ALA A 151 0.40 22.68 -5.02
CA ALA A 151 -1.04 22.82 -4.88
C ALA A 151 -1.57 21.80 -3.86
N ASN A 152 -2.44 22.24 -2.95
CA ASN A 152 -3.17 21.37 -2.03
C ASN A 152 -4.30 20.59 -2.73
N LYS A 153 -4.09 20.15 -3.98
CA LYS A 153 -5.05 19.36 -4.73
C LYS A 153 -4.43 18.06 -5.18
N PHE A 154 -5.25 17.02 -5.25
CA PHE A 154 -4.85 15.78 -5.90
C PHE A 154 -5.97 15.16 -6.72
N THR A 155 -5.59 14.50 -7.81
CA THR A 155 -6.52 13.73 -8.64
C THR A 155 -6.06 12.29 -8.70
N VAL A 156 -6.99 11.37 -8.41
CA VAL A 156 -6.76 9.93 -8.48
C VAL A 156 -7.64 9.35 -9.56
N ASP A 157 -7.04 8.58 -10.44
CA ASP A 157 -7.71 7.69 -11.37
C ASP A 157 -7.68 6.25 -10.82
N ILE A 158 -8.87 5.66 -10.62
CA ILE A 158 -9.04 4.34 -10.03
C ILE A 158 -9.79 3.45 -11.03
N HIS A 159 -9.19 2.29 -11.34
CA HIS A 159 -9.79 1.24 -12.14
C HIS A 159 -10.09 0.02 -11.27
N VAL A 160 -11.38 -0.18 -10.98
CA VAL A 160 -11.82 -1.33 -10.18
C VAL A 160 -12.30 -2.46 -11.10
N LYS A 161 -11.65 -3.63 -11.01
CA LYS A 161 -11.98 -4.79 -11.85
C LYS A 161 -13.26 -5.47 -11.34
N GLN A 162 -14.12 -5.89 -12.26
CA GLN A 162 -15.40 -6.57 -11.98
C GLN A 162 -16.27 -5.83 -10.92
N PHE A 163 -16.20 -4.49 -10.87
CA PHE A 163 -16.80 -3.67 -9.81
C PHE A 163 -18.26 -4.02 -9.52
N GLN A 164 -19.12 -4.06 -10.55
CA GLN A 164 -20.55 -4.34 -10.36
C GLN A 164 -20.79 -5.72 -9.74
N LYS A 165 -20.09 -6.76 -10.23
CA LYS A 165 -20.20 -8.11 -9.66
C LYS A 165 -19.73 -8.13 -8.20
N ARG A 166 -18.60 -7.49 -7.91
CA ARG A 166 -18.05 -7.40 -6.55
C ARG A 166 -18.97 -6.63 -5.61
N LEU A 167 -19.58 -5.54 -6.08
CA LEU A 167 -20.54 -4.77 -5.29
C LEU A 167 -21.83 -5.55 -5.01
N VAL A 168 -22.36 -6.28 -5.99
CA VAL A 168 -23.57 -7.10 -5.84
C VAL A 168 -23.35 -8.26 -4.87
N VAL A 169 -22.22 -8.96 -4.97
CA VAL A 169 -21.95 -10.15 -4.16
C VAL A 169 -21.33 -9.78 -2.81
N GLY A 170 -20.26 -8.98 -2.83
CA GLY A 170 -19.43 -8.63 -1.68
C GLY A 170 -19.97 -7.49 -0.84
N THR A 171 -20.96 -6.73 -1.33
CA THR A 171 -21.60 -5.56 -0.69
C THR A 171 -20.69 -4.36 -0.38
N ILE A 172 -19.38 -4.57 -0.29
CA ILE A 172 -18.36 -3.54 -0.05
C ILE A 172 -17.19 -3.81 -1.00
N VAL A 173 -16.78 -2.77 -1.72
CA VAL A 173 -15.58 -2.76 -2.57
C VAL A 173 -14.73 -1.58 -2.12
N TYR A 174 -13.43 -1.77 -1.89
CA TYR A 174 -12.56 -0.67 -1.48
C TYR A 174 -11.21 -0.73 -2.16
N VAL A 175 -10.60 0.45 -2.27
CA VAL A 175 -9.21 0.63 -2.69
C VAL A 175 -8.49 1.52 -1.69
N GLU A 176 -7.19 1.32 -1.57
CA GLU A 176 -6.32 2.16 -0.74
C GLU A 176 -5.24 2.79 -1.61
N PHE A 177 -4.90 4.04 -1.30
CA PHE A 177 -3.88 4.77 -2.03
C PHE A 177 -3.24 5.85 -1.17
N ILE A 178 -2.05 6.25 -1.55
CA ILE A 178 -1.31 7.35 -0.94
C ILE A 178 -1.42 8.55 -1.87
N ALA A 179 -1.81 9.70 -1.32
CA ALA A 179 -1.84 10.97 -2.02
C ALA A 179 -1.51 12.10 -1.05
N LYS A 180 -0.63 13.03 -1.44
CA LYS A 180 -0.20 14.16 -0.61
C LYS A 180 0.24 13.72 0.81
N ALA A 181 1.12 12.73 0.88
CA ALA A 181 1.66 12.16 2.13
C ALA A 181 0.58 11.70 3.12
N ARG A 182 -0.56 11.22 2.60
CA ARG A 182 -1.68 10.67 3.35
C ARG A 182 -2.13 9.39 2.71
N MET A 183 -2.48 8.40 3.52
CA MET A 183 -3.07 7.15 3.07
C MET A 183 -4.58 7.25 3.18
N TRP A 184 -5.26 6.94 2.09
CA TRP A 184 -6.69 7.05 1.93
C TRP A 184 -7.27 5.67 1.64
N ARG A 185 -8.51 5.46 2.09
CA ARG A 185 -9.34 4.32 1.71
C ARG A 185 -10.64 4.84 1.10
N LEU A 186 -10.88 4.50 -0.15
CA LEU A 186 -12.15 4.77 -0.84
C LEU A 186 -12.98 3.49 -0.83
N GLN A 187 -14.16 3.53 -0.21
CA GLN A 187 -15.07 2.40 -0.08
C GLN A 187 -16.38 2.68 -0.80
N PHE A 188 -16.83 1.70 -1.56
CA PHE A 188 -18.11 1.66 -2.25
C PHE A 188 -18.96 0.57 -1.62
N TYR A 189 -20.22 0.86 -1.33
CA TYR A 189 -21.13 -0.15 -0.79
C TYR A 189 -22.57 0.11 -1.18
N ASN A 190 -23.38 -0.94 -1.13
CA ASN A 190 -24.80 -0.89 -1.44
C ASN A 190 -25.63 -1.34 -0.22
N ARG A 191 -26.68 -0.58 0.12
CA ARG A 191 -27.63 -0.88 1.20
C ARG A 191 -28.88 -1.68 0.74
N THR A 192 -28.82 -2.26 -0.46
CA THR A 192 -29.92 -3.02 -1.09
C THR A 192 -30.56 -4.07 -0.19
N LYS A 193 -29.79 -4.72 0.71
CA LYS A 193 -30.32 -5.81 1.54
C LYS A 193 -31.33 -5.37 2.61
N TRP A 194 -31.40 -4.08 2.97
CA TRP A 194 -32.24 -3.62 4.09
C TRP A 194 -33.22 -2.49 3.78
N SER A 195 -33.04 -1.75 2.68
CA SER A 195 -33.81 -0.53 2.44
C SER A 195 -34.58 -0.48 1.13
N GLY A 196 -34.38 -1.45 0.22
CA GLY A 196 -34.92 -1.38 -1.15
C GLY A 196 -34.28 -0.29 -2.02
N ASP A 197 -33.42 0.55 -1.42
CA ASP A 197 -32.66 1.59 -2.09
C ASP A 197 -31.49 0.96 -2.88
N GLN A 198 -31.44 1.24 -4.18
CA GLN A 198 -30.36 0.82 -5.07
C GLN A 198 -29.21 1.85 -5.14
N SER A 199 -29.26 2.92 -4.34
CA SER A 199 -28.22 3.95 -4.32
C SER A 199 -26.84 3.36 -4.02
N LEU A 200 -25.84 3.87 -4.74
CA LEU A 200 -24.44 3.63 -4.48
C LEU A 200 -23.95 4.59 -3.39
N TYR A 201 -23.39 4.05 -2.33
CA TYR A 201 -22.79 4.82 -1.24
C TYR A 201 -21.28 4.80 -1.37
N VAL A 202 -20.66 5.97 -1.23
CA VAL A 202 -19.21 6.11 -1.26
C VAL A 202 -18.71 6.78 0.01
N LYS A 203 -17.68 6.18 0.62
CA LYS A 203 -17.00 6.68 1.82
C LYS A 203 -15.51 6.82 1.56
N LEU A 204 -14.97 8.03 1.78
CA LEU A 204 -13.55 8.29 1.79
C LEU A 204 -13.06 8.38 3.24
N THR A 205 -12.09 7.56 3.60
CA THR A 205 -11.54 7.50 4.97
C THR A 205 -10.04 7.79 4.95
N LEU A 206 -9.60 8.60 5.90
CA LEU A 206 -8.19 8.81 6.18
C LEU A 206 -7.68 7.66 7.05
N MET A 207 -6.63 6.97 6.60
CA MET A 207 -6.06 5.81 7.29
C MET A 207 -5.09 6.23 8.39
N GLU A 208 -4.76 5.29 9.27
CA GLU A 208 -3.82 5.49 10.38
C GLU A 208 -2.48 6.09 9.95
N ARG A 209 -1.82 6.81 10.88
CA ARG A 209 -0.55 7.54 10.68
C ARG A 209 -0.59 8.66 9.65
N SER A 210 -1.74 8.93 9.03
CA SER A 210 -1.92 10.09 8.16
C SER A 210 -2.27 11.34 8.97
N PRO A 211 -1.74 12.53 8.65
CA PRO A 211 -2.09 13.77 9.34
C PRO A 211 -3.59 14.11 9.21
N SER A 212 -4.25 14.50 10.31
CA SER A 212 -5.66 14.91 10.30
C SER A 212 -5.89 16.04 9.29
N THR A 213 -6.88 15.88 8.41
CA THR A 213 -7.02 16.69 7.20
C THR A 213 -8.47 16.82 6.78
N ASN A 214 -8.88 18.06 6.48
CA ASN A 214 -10.14 18.33 5.80
C ASN A 214 -9.95 18.18 4.29
N VAL A 215 -10.82 17.41 3.66
CA VAL A 215 -10.80 17.20 2.22
C VAL A 215 -12.18 17.49 1.63
N ALA A 216 -12.21 18.30 0.58
CA ALA A 216 -13.36 18.41 -0.31
C ALA A 216 -13.06 17.55 -1.53
N ALA A 217 -13.93 16.60 -1.85
CA ALA A 217 -13.72 15.67 -2.95
C ALA A 217 -14.93 15.61 -3.88
N THR A 218 -14.68 15.64 -5.18
CA THR A 218 -15.66 15.36 -6.22
C THR A 218 -15.32 14.00 -6.83
N LEU A 219 -16.31 13.11 -6.86
CA LEU A 219 -16.19 11.78 -7.43
C LEU A 219 -16.95 11.73 -8.76
N CYS A 220 -16.25 11.38 -9.85
CA CYS A 220 -16.84 11.13 -11.14
C CYS A 220 -16.72 9.65 -11.48
N ILE A 221 -17.85 9.00 -11.74
CA ILE A 221 -17.92 7.60 -12.19
C ILE A 221 -18.26 7.63 -13.67
N ALA A 222 -17.29 7.33 -14.53
CA ALA A 222 -17.53 7.28 -15.97
C ALA A 222 -17.96 5.87 -16.38
N GLU A 223 -19.11 5.74 -17.02
CA GLU A 223 -19.46 4.54 -17.75
C GLU A 223 -18.64 4.49 -19.04
N LYS A 224 -17.87 3.42 -19.25
CA LYS A 224 -17.28 3.16 -20.56
C LYS A 224 -18.38 2.66 -21.49
N THR A 225 -18.97 3.56 -22.27
CA THR A 225 -19.81 3.20 -23.42
C THR A 225 -18.93 2.49 -24.45
N GLN A 226 -18.99 1.15 -24.53
CA GLN A 226 -18.23 0.43 -25.55
C GLN A 226 -18.90 0.59 -26.93
N GLN A 227 -18.13 1.08 -27.90
CA GLN A 227 -18.50 1.20 -29.32
C GLN A 227 -18.44 -0.13 -30.11
N THR A 228 -18.57 -1.30 -29.48
CA THR A 228 -18.61 -2.58 -30.22
C THR A 228 -19.48 -3.61 -29.50
N GLY A 229 -20.39 -4.24 -30.24
CA GLY A 229 -21.51 -5.06 -29.74
C GLY A 229 -21.17 -6.41 -29.10
N ARG A 230 -20.24 -6.46 -28.13
CA ARG A 230 -20.07 -7.59 -27.22
C ARG A 230 -20.19 -7.13 -25.76
N PRO A 231 -20.97 -7.82 -24.90
CA PRO A 231 -21.09 -7.48 -23.50
C PRO A 231 -19.84 -7.96 -22.74
N VAL A 232 -18.85 -7.09 -22.59
CA VAL A 232 -17.78 -7.26 -21.60
C VAL A 232 -18.07 -6.24 -20.50
N ASN A 233 -18.37 -6.69 -19.28
CA ASN A 233 -18.61 -5.80 -18.13
C ASN A 233 -17.41 -4.85 -17.96
N PRO A 234 -17.54 -3.56 -18.32
CA PRO A 234 -16.37 -2.69 -18.39
C PRO A 234 -15.90 -2.36 -16.97
N PRO A 235 -14.57 -2.22 -16.75
CA PRO A 235 -14.07 -1.69 -15.48
C PRO A 235 -14.62 -0.28 -15.26
N ILE A 236 -14.98 0.04 -14.03
CA ILE A 236 -15.39 1.40 -13.67
C ILE A 236 -14.13 2.27 -13.59
N HIS A 237 -14.21 3.43 -14.24
CA HIS A 237 -13.25 4.51 -14.15
C HIS A 237 -13.77 5.52 -13.13
N VAL A 238 -13.05 5.66 -12.02
CA VAL A 238 -13.40 6.61 -10.97
C VAL A 238 -12.32 7.67 -10.91
N THR A 239 -12.69 8.90 -11.29
CA THR A 239 -11.83 10.06 -11.11
C THR A 239 -12.25 10.79 -9.84
N MET A 240 -11.35 10.91 -8.87
CA MET A 240 -11.59 11.68 -7.66
C MET A 240 -10.71 12.94 -7.66
N ASN A 241 -11.34 14.11 -7.72
CA ASN A 241 -10.66 15.40 -7.58
C ASN A 241 -10.80 15.86 -6.13
N SER A 242 -9.68 16.10 -5.45
CA SER A 242 -9.67 16.47 -4.04
C SER A 242 -8.90 17.76 -3.79
N TYR A 243 -9.39 18.57 -2.86
CA TYR A 243 -8.75 19.75 -2.31
C TYR A 243 -8.58 19.60 -0.80
N ILE A 244 -7.35 19.78 -0.32
CA ILE A 244 -6.98 19.79 1.09
C ILE A 244 -7.06 21.23 1.60
N ALA A 245 -8.01 21.51 2.48
CA ALA A 245 -8.13 22.85 3.05
C ALA A 245 -7.00 23.14 4.04
N PRO A 246 -6.41 24.37 4.04
CA PRO A 246 -5.48 24.77 5.08
C PRO A 246 -6.19 24.81 6.44
N TYR A 247 -5.48 24.43 7.51
CA TYR A 247 -5.96 24.53 8.90
C TYR A 247 -6.38 25.97 9.19
N SER A 248 -7.67 26.25 9.11
CA SER A 248 -8.30 27.47 9.60
C SER A 248 -9.19 27.05 10.76
N GLY A 249 -9.01 27.68 11.93
CA GLY A 249 -9.60 27.30 13.21
C GLY A 249 -11.11 27.47 13.32
N GLY A 250 -11.88 27.13 12.28
CA GLY A 250 -13.33 27.20 12.23
C GLY A 250 -13.93 25.83 11.97
N VAL A 251 -14.84 25.41 12.87
CA VAL A 251 -15.82 24.32 12.78
C VAL A 251 -15.37 23.08 11.99
N GLN A 252 -15.05 22.02 12.74
CA GLN A 252 -14.94 20.66 12.24
C GLN A 252 -16.27 20.23 11.62
N THR A 253 -16.44 20.40 10.31
CA THR A 253 -17.44 19.63 9.57
C THR A 253 -16.79 18.30 9.20
N PRO A 254 -17.16 17.18 9.84
CA PRO A 254 -16.78 15.88 9.31
C PRO A 254 -17.25 15.80 7.86
N LEU A 255 -16.46 15.11 7.03
CA LEU A 255 -16.90 14.67 5.70
C LEU A 255 -18.35 14.19 5.80
N PRO A 256 -19.25 14.51 4.87
CA PRO A 256 -20.50 13.79 4.79
C PRO A 256 -20.13 12.30 4.71
N ASP A 257 -20.53 11.53 5.72
CA ASP A 257 -20.17 10.10 5.90
C ASP A 257 -20.55 9.22 4.69
N CYS A 258 -21.36 9.78 3.79
CA CYS A 258 -21.73 9.24 2.50
C CYS A 258 -21.79 10.35 1.47
N LEU A 259 -21.08 10.18 0.35
CA LEU A 259 -21.52 10.77 -0.91
C LEU A 259 -22.55 9.80 -1.51
N ARG A 260 -23.80 10.24 -1.62
CA ARG A 260 -24.85 9.53 -2.36
C ARG A 260 -24.68 9.85 -3.83
N TYR A 261 -24.51 8.82 -4.65
CA TYR A 261 -24.64 8.94 -6.10
C TYR A 261 -26.08 8.56 -6.45
N GLU A 262 -26.84 9.50 -6.99
CA GLU A 262 -28.20 9.28 -7.55
C GLU A 262 -28.12 8.87 -9.01
#